data_AF-A0AB34VK76-F1
#
_entry.id   AF-A0AB34VK76-F1
#
_cell.length_a   1.000
_cell.length_b   1.000
_cell.length_c   1.000
_cell.angle_alpha   90.00
_cell.angle_beta   90.00
_cell.angle_gamma   90.00
#
_symmetry.space_group_name_H-M   'P 1'
#
loop_
_entity.id
_entity.type
_entity.pdbx_description
1 polymer ?
#
loop_
_entity_poly.entity_id
_entity_poly.type
_entity_poly.pdbx_seq_one_letter_code
_entity_poly.pdbx_strand_id
1 'polypeptide(L)' 'MNLHCVPISTYCQNTGESIEAINKRIQRKIWREGVHVLKVDGVRERWIDLDEVNRWARNSRDPLYRAE' A
#
# COMPACT_ATOMS: atom_id res chain seq x y z
N MET A 1 2.20 -19.13 -9.07
CA MET A 1 1.41 -18.01 -9.62
C MET A 1 1.54 -16.90 -8.60
N ASN A 2 2.33 -15.87 -8.86
CA ASN A 2 2.48 -14.75 -7.93
C ASN A 2 1.31 -13.78 -8.15
N LEU A 3 0.68 -13.36 -7.06
CA LEU A 3 -0.31 -12.30 -7.09
C LEU A 3 0.44 -10.96 -7.12
N HIS A 4 0.16 -10.13 -8.12
CA HIS A 4 0.72 -8.78 -8.23
C HIS A 4 -0.14 -7.73 -7.53
N CYS A 5 -1.42 -8.03 -7.34
CA CYS A 5 -2.35 -7.17 -6.63
C CYS A 5 -3.22 -7.99 -5.68
N VAL A 6 -3.59 -7.41 -4.54
CA VAL A 6 -4.45 -8.04 -3.54
C VAL A 6 -5.44 -7.03 -2.93
N PRO A 7 -6.61 -7.45 -2.44
CA PRO A 7 -7.49 -6.57 -1.67
C PRO A 7 -6.76 -5.96 -0.46
N ILE A 8 -7.14 -4.73 -0.05
CA ILE A 8 -6.58 -4.08 1.14
C ILE A 8 -6.70 -4.98 2.38
N SER A 9 -7.84 -5.61 2.58
CA SER A 9 -8.11 -6.55 3.68
C SER A 9 -7.09 -7.69 3.71
N THR A 10 -6.80 -8.32 2.56
CA THR A 10 -5.77 -9.36 2.43
C THR A 10 -4.37 -8.81 2.70
N TYR A 11 -4.05 -7.62 2.19
CA TYR A 11 -2.76 -6.98 2.46
C TYR A 11 -2.56 -6.70 3.95
N CYS A 12 -3.55 -6.12 4.62
CA CYS A 12 -3.56 -5.84 6.05
C CYS A 12 -3.39 -7.12 6.88
N GLN A 13 -4.12 -8.18 6.53
CA GLN A 13 -4.01 -9.47 7.20
C GLN A 13 -2.61 -10.06 7.11
N ASN A 14 -1.96 -9.95 5.95
CA ASN A 14 -0.65 -10.55 5.71
C ASN A 14 0.53 -9.73 6.24
N THR A 15 0.39 -8.40 6.32
CA THR A 15 1.49 -7.50 6.74
C THR A 15 1.35 -7.03 8.18
N GLY A 16 0.17 -7.16 8.78
CA GLY A 16 -0.14 -6.56 10.09
C GLY A 16 -0.40 -5.05 10.03
N GLU A 17 -0.35 -4.44 8.85
CA GLU A 17 -0.69 -3.02 8.70
C GLU A 17 -2.19 -2.79 8.86
N SER A 18 -2.56 -1.68 9.49
CA SER A 18 -3.97 -1.29 9.59
C SER A 18 -4.44 -0.54 8.34
N ILE A 19 -5.75 -0.63 8.06
CA ILE A 19 -6.40 0.17 7.01
C ILE A 19 -6.18 1.67 7.25
N GLU A 20 -6.12 2.10 8.52
CA GLU A 20 -5.82 3.48 8.90
C GLU A 20 -4.41 3.90 8.50
N ALA A 21 -3.40 3.04 8.70
CA ALA A 21 -2.02 3.32 8.29
C ALA A 21 -1.91 3.49 6.76
N ILE A 22 -2.60 2.63 6.00
CA ILE A 22 -2.70 2.75 4.54
C ILE A 22 -3.37 4.07 4.16
N ASN A 23 -4.51 4.40 4.76
CA ASN A 23 -5.21 5.66 4.51
C ASN A 23 -4.34 6.89 4.84
N LYS A 24 -3.56 6.85 5.93
CA LYS A 24 -2.60 7.91 6.28
C LYS A 24 -1.52 8.07 5.20
N ARG A 25 -1.00 6.97 4.64
CA ARG A 25 -0.04 7.04 3.51
C ARG A 25 -0.66 7.66 2.27
N ILE A 26 -1.91 7.34 1.96
CA ILE A 26 -2.65 7.93 0.83
C ILE A 26 -2.90 9.42 1.06
N GLN A 27 -3.37 9.80 2.26
CA GLN A 27 -3.62 11.19 2.65
C GLN A 27 -2.35 12.04 2.56
N ARG A 28 -1.22 11.50 3.04
CA ARG A 28 0.11 12.13 2.96
C ARG A 28 0.73 12.07 1.56
N LYS A 29 0.03 11.53 0.55
CA LYS A 29 0.48 11.38 -0.84
C LYS A 29 1.75 10.51 -1.02
N ILE A 30 2.09 9.73 0.00
CA ILE A 30 3.17 8.73 -0.02
C ILE A 30 2.73 7.58 -0.93
N TRP A 31 1.53 7.04 -0.68
CA TRP A 31 0.86 6.13 -1.60
C TRP A 31 -0.16 6.90 -2.44
N ARG A 32 -0.42 6.43 -3.65
CA ARG A 32 -1.30 7.11 -4.61
C ARG A 32 -2.26 6.12 -5.25
N GLU A 33 -3.51 6.56 -5.41
CA GLU A 33 -4.49 5.83 -6.21
C GLU A 33 -4.03 5.78 -7.68
N GLY A 34 -4.20 4.63 -8.32
CA GLY A 34 -3.67 4.34 -9.66
C GLY A 34 -2.19 3.95 -9.71
N VAL A 35 -1.49 3.92 -8.57
CA VAL A 35 -0.09 3.48 -8.49
C VAL A 35 0.09 2.39 -7.43
N HIS A 36 -0.07 2.72 -6.16
CA HIS A 36 0.09 1.77 -5.05
C HIS A 36 -1.25 1.15 -4.67
N VAL A 37 -2.34 1.90 -4.91
CA VAL A 37 -3.70 1.52 -4.56
C VAL A 37 -4.56 1.59 -5.81
N LEU A 38 -5.25 0.52 -6.15
CA LEU A 38 -6.04 0.41 -7.38
C LEU A 38 -7.53 0.41 -7.03
N LYS A 39 -8.31 1.23 -7.74
CA LYS A 39 -9.77 1.15 -7.73
C LYS A 39 -10.17 0.29 -8.93
N VAL A 40 -10.63 -0.93 -8.64
CA VAL A 40 -11.05 -1.88 -9.67
C VAL A 40 -12.54 -1.71 -9.92
N ASP A 41 -12.93 -1.53 -11.18
CA ASP A 41 -14.34 -1.36 -11.53
C ASP A 41 -15.18 -2.58 -11.13
N GLY A 42 -16.36 -2.32 -10.57
CA GLY A 42 -17.25 -3.36 -10.06
C GLY A 42 -16.80 -3.99 -8.73
N VAL A 43 -15.65 -3.62 -8.16
CA VAL A 43 -15.18 -4.12 -6.87
C VAL A 43 -15.35 -3.04 -5.80
N ARG A 44 -15.95 -3.42 -4.67
CA ARG A 44 -16.23 -2.48 -3.56
C ARG A 44 -14.96 -2.00 -2.86
N GLU A 45 -14.00 -2.91 -2.65
CA GLU A 45 -12.77 -2.61 -1.95
C GLU A 45 -11.66 -2.20 -2.93
N ARG A 46 -10.79 -1.29 -2.51
CA ARG A 46 -9.55 -0.97 -3.24
C ARG A 46 -8.52 -2.07 -3.06
N TRP A 47 -7.65 -2.21 -4.05
CA TRP A 47 -6.59 -3.22 -4.07
C TRP A 47 -5.24 -2.55 -3.87
N ILE A 48 -4.26 -3.30 -3.38
CA ILE A 48 -2.87 -2.88 -3.26
C ILE A 48 -2.09 -3.51 -4.41
N ASP A 49 -1.33 -2.69 -5.13
CA ASP A 49 -0.32 -3.14 -6.08
C ASP A 49 0.96 -3.47 -5.30
N LEU A 50 1.28 -4.75 -5.23
CA LEU A 50 2.41 -5.25 -4.43
C LEU A 50 3.74 -4.87 -5.06
N ASP A 51 3.84 -4.74 -6.38
CA ASP A 51 5.09 -4.41 -7.05
C ASP A 51 5.47 -2.95 -6.81
N GLU A 52 4.50 -2.04 -6.90
CA GLU A 52 4.72 -0.62 -6.61
C GLU A 52 4.94 -0.36 -5.12
N VAL A 53 4.23 -1.07 -4.22
CA VAL A 53 4.52 -1.00 -2.78
C VAL A 53 5.92 -1.54 -2.45
N ASN A 54 6.33 -2.66 -3.05
CA ASN A 54 7.68 -3.19 -2.87
C ASN A 54 8.75 -2.24 -3.41
N ARG A 55 8.50 -1.63 -4.57
CA ARG A 55 9.38 -0.61 -5.14
C ARG A 55 9.50 0.59 -4.20
N TRP A 56 8.39 1.07 -3.66
CA TRP A 56 8.40 2.12 -2.65
C TRP A 56 9.20 1.69 -1.43
N ALA A 57 8.92 0.55 -0.82
CA ALA A 57 9.59 0.10 0.41
C ALA A 57 11.12 -0.04 0.25
N ARG A 58 11.58 -0.46 -0.94
CA ARG A 58 13.02 -0.57 -1.24
C ARG A 58 13.70 0.78 -1.46
N ASN A 59 12.94 1.78 -1.90
CA ASN A 59 13.45 3.13 -2.21
C ASN A 59 13.09 4.17 -1.14
N SER A 60 12.25 3.81 -0.16
CA SER A 60 11.86 4.66 0.95
C SER A 60 13.04 4.76 1.91
N ARG A 61 14.02 5.60 1.56
CA ARG A 61 14.95 6.16 2.55
C ARG A 61 14.15 7.19 3.33
N ASP A 62 13.64 6.81 4.50
CA ASP A 62 12.95 7.75 5.39
C ASP A 62 13.96 8.38 6.38
N PRO A 63 14.22 9.70 6.32
CA PRO A 63 14.95 10.42 7.37
C PRO A 63 14.20 10.51 8.71
N LEU A 64 12.88 10.28 8.74
CA LEU A 64 12.06 10.32 9.96
C LEU A 64 12.14 9.02 10.79
N TYR A 65 12.71 7.95 10.24
CA TYR A 65 13.08 6.73 10.98
C TYR A 65 14.55 6.74 11.46
N ARG A 66 15.26 7.88 11.35
CA ARG A 66 16.59 8.10 11.94
C ARG A 66 16.55 8.68 13.36
N ALA A 67 15.42 8.64 14.04
CA ALA A 67 15.31 9.11 15.41
C ALA A 67 15.00 7.93 16.36
N GLU A 68 16.02 7.11 16.60
CA GLU A 68 16.28 6.49 17.90
C GLU A 68 17.72 6.80 18.29
#